data_AF-A0A7S3NFI7-F1
#
_entry.id   AF-A0A7S3NFI7-F1
#
_cell.length_a   1.000
_cell.length_b   1.000
_cell.length_c   1.000
_cell.angle_alpha   90.00
_cell.angle_beta   90.00
_cell.angle_gamma   90.00
#
_symmetry.space_group_name_H-M   'P 1'
#
loop_
_entity.id
_entity.type
_entity.pdbx_description
1 polymer ?
#
loop_
_entity_poly.entity_id
_entity_poly.type
_entity_poly.pdbx_seq_one_letter_code
_entity_poly.pdbx_strand_id
1 'polypeptide(L)'
;MKFGLDLKQQIVEGWESGYIGYDDLKELIKKISSEMEKETKKKREEDFFLLLEDELEKVNRFYLEKVKEFENEVERLEATAARRQAKKKSRGGADDTEIKSEELKMMSSLALSEPTEQERMIKLHAQIGQLQASVWLNTQGFEKIMKKYDKFMGLRHTDKAKTPEFESRLRNEAFKSDRLETILERFKLMRTRMNTEQGRVELKLISGSANKPLAEEIAARLGIPLSPAKVRRFNDGEVNIQLCDSVRGCSVFIVQPTCPPVNDHLVELLLLISAARRASAASVTAVVPYYGYARQDRKDRSRVPISAADVARMMEAMGVDRVVCVDLHCAQIQGFFGPTTPVDNLFAAPIAVNYFNMKGLESPVIVSPDAGGVARAKLFMEGFSRLENPPEVSLAVILKQRAAAGVVASMHLVGDVSNCDCIIVDDMIDTAGTLCAAANELKSFGARRVFAFATHGLFSGPAPDRIEQCVLEEVVVANTVPLRPDVRERTRKIRQLSIGKLVYSAIRGIHYGTSVSALFEVNIAADLIA
;
A
#
# COMPACT_ATOMS: atom_id res chain seq x y z
N MET A 1 15.31 20.06 -1.80
CA MET A 1 13.96 20.03 -2.41
C MET A 1 13.23 21.32 -2.10
N LYS A 2 12.44 21.87 -3.03
CA LYS A 2 11.71 23.12 -2.84
C LYS A 2 10.38 22.80 -2.15
N PHE A 3 10.32 22.93 -0.82
CA PHE A 3 9.12 22.65 -0.01
C PHE A 3 7.80 23.19 -0.59
N GLY A 4 7.80 24.35 -1.26
CA GLY A 4 6.59 24.88 -1.91
C GLY A 4 6.03 24.03 -3.07
N LEU A 5 6.88 23.29 -3.80
CA LEU A 5 6.43 22.31 -4.81
C LEU A 5 5.84 21.08 -4.14
N ASP A 6 6.50 20.57 -3.09
CA ASP A 6 6.04 19.41 -2.34
C ASP A 6 4.70 19.71 -1.64
N LEU A 7 4.54 20.92 -1.10
CA LEU A 7 3.30 21.39 -0.49
C LEU A 7 2.16 21.38 -1.52
N LYS A 8 2.36 21.96 -2.72
CA LYS A 8 1.35 22.01 -3.78
C LYS A 8 0.88 20.63 -4.24
N GLN A 9 1.75 19.62 -4.23
CA GLN A 9 1.40 18.25 -4.59
C GLN A 9 0.62 17.50 -3.50
N GLN A 10 0.65 17.99 -2.26
CA GLN A 10 0.04 17.35 -1.10
C GLN A 10 -1.21 18.08 -0.60
N ILE A 11 -1.62 19.18 -1.27
CA ILE A 11 -2.89 19.84 -0.99
C ILE A 11 -4.02 18.88 -1.36
N VAL A 12 -4.94 18.70 -0.41
CA VAL A 12 -6.18 17.96 -0.63
C VAL A 12 -7.11 18.82 -1.49
N GLU A 13 -7.64 18.25 -2.56
CA GLU A 13 -8.57 18.93 -3.47
C GLU A 13 -9.78 19.50 -2.70
N GLY A 14 -10.08 20.79 -2.92
CA GLY A 14 -11.14 21.51 -2.22
C GLY A 14 -10.77 22.04 -0.83
N TRP A 15 -9.54 21.82 -0.36
CA TRP A 15 -9.03 22.31 0.93
C TRP A 15 -7.96 23.39 0.77
N GLU A 16 -7.86 24.01 -0.41
CA GLU A 16 -6.81 24.96 -0.77
C GLU A 16 -6.73 26.14 0.21
N SER A 17 -7.88 26.59 0.72
CA SER A 17 -7.98 27.67 1.72
C SER A 17 -7.43 27.30 3.10
N GLY A 18 -7.27 26.01 3.39
CA GLY A 18 -6.73 25.48 4.64
C GLY A 18 -5.21 25.34 4.67
N TYR A 19 -4.51 25.75 3.62
CA TYR A 19 -3.04 25.67 3.55
C TYR A 19 -2.38 27.05 3.55
N ILE A 20 -1.18 27.10 4.12
CA ILE A 20 -0.32 28.28 4.15
C ILE A 20 0.09 28.72 2.73
N GLY A 21 -0.04 30.02 2.45
CA GLY A 21 0.45 30.72 1.26
C GLY A 21 1.98 30.83 1.23
N TYR A 22 2.68 29.69 1.26
CA TYR A 22 4.13 29.62 1.47
C TYR A 22 4.94 30.38 0.40
N ASP A 23 4.51 30.34 -0.86
CA ASP A 23 5.22 31.01 -1.94
C ASP A 23 5.06 32.54 -1.87
N ASP A 24 3.88 33.04 -1.50
CA ASP A 24 3.60 34.49 -1.37
C ASP A 24 4.40 35.11 -0.21
N LEU A 25 4.39 34.44 0.96
CA LEU A 25 5.21 34.83 2.11
C LEU A 25 6.70 34.84 1.75
N LYS A 26 7.13 33.87 0.94
CA LYS A 26 8.53 33.75 0.49
C LYS A 26 8.93 34.84 -0.50
N GLU A 27 8.00 35.33 -1.31
CA GLU A 27 8.24 36.48 -2.19
C GLU A 27 8.35 37.79 -1.40
N LEU A 28 7.54 37.97 -0.36
CA LEU A 28 7.66 39.13 0.53
C LEU A 28 9.00 39.18 1.26
N ILE A 29 9.52 38.05 1.73
CA ILE A 29 10.87 37.97 2.31
C ILE A 29 11.94 38.46 1.31
N LYS A 30 11.83 38.10 0.02
CA LYS A 30 12.77 38.58 -1.00
C LYS A 30 12.68 40.10 -1.20
N LYS A 31 11.46 40.65 -1.18
CA LYS A 31 11.22 42.10 -1.32
C LYS A 31 11.72 42.91 -0.12
N ILE A 32 11.81 42.31 1.07
CA ILE A 32 12.42 42.95 2.26
C ILE A 32 13.94 43.07 2.11
N SER A 33 14.57 42.14 1.38
CA SER A 33 16.03 42.03 1.23
C SER A 33 16.62 42.89 0.12
N SER A 34 15.83 43.53 -0.76
CA SER A 34 16.34 44.40 -1.83
C SER A 34 16.83 45.74 -1.25
N GLU A 35 18.02 46.20 -1.63
CA GLU A 35 18.67 47.44 -1.13
C GLU A 35 17.75 48.67 -1.21
N MET A 36 17.19 49.09 -0.07
CA MET A 36 16.26 50.22 0.04
C MET A 36 16.42 50.96 1.38
N GLU A 37 15.94 52.21 1.44
CA GLU A 37 15.96 53.08 2.62
C GLU A 37 15.36 52.43 3.87
N LYS A 38 15.92 52.76 5.06
CA LYS A 38 15.57 52.14 6.36
C LYS A 38 14.08 52.18 6.69
N GLU A 39 13.39 53.25 6.30
CA GLU A 39 11.98 53.47 6.60
C GLU A 39 11.05 52.55 5.78
N THR A 40 11.41 52.31 4.51
CA THR A 40 10.68 51.37 3.64
C THR A 40 10.87 49.91 4.06
N LYS A 41 12.05 49.57 4.59
CA LYS A 41 12.35 48.23 5.10
C LYS A 41 11.49 47.87 6.32
N LYS A 42 11.37 48.79 7.28
CA LYS A 42 10.55 48.60 8.50
C LYS A 42 9.07 48.36 8.16
N LYS A 43 8.51 49.15 7.23
CA LYS A 43 7.13 48.99 6.76
C LYS A 43 6.88 47.62 6.12
N ARG A 44 7.80 47.13 5.29
CA ARG A 44 7.68 45.80 4.65
C ARG A 44 7.83 44.63 5.64
N GLU A 45 8.62 44.79 6.69
CA GLU A 45 8.68 43.82 7.78
C GLU A 45 7.35 43.74 8.54
N GLU A 46 6.73 44.90 8.81
CA GLU A 46 5.40 44.96 9.41
C GLU A 46 4.35 44.28 8.50
N ASP A 47 4.36 44.57 7.20
CA ASP A 47 3.49 43.92 6.21
C ASP A 47 3.67 42.38 6.16
N PHE A 48 4.91 41.89 6.29
CA PHE A 48 5.19 40.44 6.30
C PHE A 48 4.63 39.75 7.55
N PHE A 49 4.82 40.33 8.74
CA PHE A 49 4.29 39.73 9.97
C PHE A 49 2.76 39.81 10.01
N LEU A 50 2.16 40.89 9.52
CA LEU A 50 0.71 41.00 9.38
C LEU A 50 0.15 39.89 8.47
N LEU A 51 0.76 39.65 7.31
CA LEU A 51 0.33 38.56 6.44
C LEU A 51 0.58 37.18 7.04
N LEU A 52 1.71 37.00 7.74
CA LEU A 52 2.02 35.73 8.40
C LEU A 52 0.99 35.40 9.50
N GLU A 53 0.52 36.41 10.23
CA GLU A 53 -0.54 36.27 11.21
C GLU A 53 -1.90 36.00 10.56
N ASP A 54 -2.26 36.72 9.49
CA ASP A 54 -3.49 36.46 8.74
C ASP A 54 -3.53 35.03 8.16
N GLU A 55 -2.39 34.55 7.65
CA GLU A 55 -2.24 33.17 7.17
C GLU A 55 -2.40 32.14 8.30
N LEU A 56 -1.86 32.43 9.49
CA LEU A 56 -2.02 31.57 10.66
C LEU A 56 -3.49 31.52 11.10
N GLU A 57 -4.17 32.66 11.14
CA GLU A 57 -5.59 32.76 11.48
C GLU A 57 -6.49 32.06 10.46
N LYS A 58 -6.18 32.20 9.17
CA LYS A 58 -6.87 31.51 8.07
C LYS A 58 -6.79 29.98 8.24
N VAL A 59 -5.59 29.46 8.43
CA VAL A 59 -5.36 28.01 8.61
C VAL A 59 -6.05 27.51 9.89
N ASN A 60 -5.98 28.28 10.99
CA ASN A 60 -6.62 27.92 12.24
C ASN A 60 -8.15 27.91 12.13
N ARG A 61 -8.73 28.91 11.46
CA ARG A 61 -10.18 28.97 11.19
C ARG A 61 -10.65 27.75 10.41
N PHE A 62 -9.94 27.39 9.35
CA PHE A 62 -10.23 26.18 8.57
C PHE A 62 -10.16 24.90 9.42
N TYR A 63 -9.11 24.77 10.24
CA TYR A 63 -8.98 23.64 11.16
C TYR A 63 -10.18 23.54 12.12
N LEU A 64 -10.56 24.64 12.77
CA LEU A 64 -11.68 24.67 13.70
C LEU A 64 -13.02 24.38 13.01
N GLU A 65 -13.23 24.87 11.79
CA GLU A 65 -14.41 24.56 10.98
C GLU A 65 -14.49 23.07 10.68
N LYS A 66 -13.39 22.44 10.26
CA LYS A 66 -13.34 21.01 9.95
C LYS A 66 -13.51 20.14 11.19
N VAL A 67 -12.87 20.50 12.31
CA VAL A 67 -13.07 19.81 13.59
C VAL A 67 -14.54 19.84 13.99
N LYS A 68 -15.20 21.01 13.87
CA LYS A 68 -16.63 21.15 14.19
C LYS A 68 -17.52 20.35 13.22
N GLU A 69 -17.18 20.31 11.93
CA GLU A 69 -17.86 19.46 10.95
C GLU A 69 -17.79 17.98 11.36
N PHE A 70 -16.60 17.51 11.77
CA PHE A 70 -16.39 16.14 12.22
C PHE A 70 -17.10 15.84 13.55
N GLU A 71 -17.10 16.77 14.51
CA GLU A 71 -17.85 16.64 15.77
C GLU A 71 -19.35 16.44 15.50
N ASN A 72 -19.94 17.28 14.64
CA ASN A 72 -21.35 17.17 14.26
C ASN A 72 -21.67 15.82 13.60
N GLU A 73 -20.77 15.32 12.75
CA GLU A 73 -20.97 14.04 12.07
C GLU A 73 -20.84 12.87 13.05
N VAL A 74 -19.89 12.91 13.99
CA VAL A 74 -19.80 11.93 15.09
C VAL A 74 -21.08 11.94 15.92
N GLU A 75 -21.60 13.11 16.30
CA GLU A 75 -22.84 13.21 17.07
C GLU A 75 -24.05 12.63 16.33
N ARG A 76 -24.15 12.85 15.01
CA ARG A 76 -25.19 12.24 14.17
C ARG A 76 -25.08 10.73 14.13
N LEU A 77 -23.86 10.20 14.00
CA LEU A 77 -23.61 8.77 14.01
C LEU A 77 -23.95 8.15 15.37
N GLU A 78 -23.53 8.78 16.46
CA GLU A 78 -23.89 8.35 17.83
C GLU A 78 -25.41 8.37 18.06
N ALA A 79 -26.10 9.43 17.61
CA ALA A 79 -27.56 9.53 17.72
C ALA A 79 -28.29 8.45 16.90
N THR A 80 -27.75 8.12 15.73
CA THR A 80 -28.29 7.07 14.85
C THR A 80 -28.11 5.69 15.50
N ALA A 81 -26.92 5.41 16.03
CA ALA A 81 -26.63 4.19 16.79
C ALA A 81 -27.52 4.06 18.05
N ALA A 82 -27.71 5.15 18.79
CA ALA A 82 -28.58 5.18 19.97
C ALA A 82 -30.06 4.90 19.64
N ARG A 83 -30.58 5.49 18.55
CA ARG A 83 -31.94 5.19 18.06
C ARG A 83 -32.11 3.73 17.67
N ARG A 84 -31.09 3.11 17.09
CA ARG A 84 -31.06 1.68 16.76
C ARG A 84 -31.10 0.81 18.01
N GLN A 85 -30.29 1.12 19.02
CA GLN A 85 -30.32 0.42 20.30
C GLN A 85 -31.69 0.53 20.99
N ALA A 86 -32.31 1.71 20.98
CA ALA A 86 -33.64 1.93 21.55
C ALA A 86 -34.70 1.08 20.84
N LYS A 87 -34.67 1.02 19.50
CA LYS A 87 -35.56 0.14 18.70
C LYS A 87 -35.32 -1.35 18.97
N LYS A 88 -34.07 -1.77 19.20
CA LYS A 88 -33.72 -3.17 19.52
C LYS A 88 -34.21 -3.56 20.93
N LYS A 89 -34.13 -2.64 21.90
CA LYS A 89 -34.68 -2.83 23.27
C LYS A 89 -36.20 -2.85 23.30
N SER A 90 -36.88 -2.08 22.45
CA SER A 90 -38.35 -2.06 22.39
C SER A 90 -38.96 -3.26 21.66
N ARG A 91 -38.19 -3.98 20.83
CA ARG A 91 -38.61 -5.13 20.02
C ARG A 91 -38.27 -6.49 20.66
N GLY A 92 -38.25 -6.59 21.99
CA GLY A 92 -37.79 -7.77 22.73
C GLY A 92 -38.15 -9.11 22.07
N GLY A 93 -37.14 -9.84 21.61
CA GLY A 93 -37.22 -11.28 21.29
C GLY A 93 -37.78 -11.70 19.92
N ALA A 94 -37.64 -10.92 18.85
CA ALA A 94 -37.87 -11.43 17.48
C ALA A 94 -36.58 -12.05 16.90
N ASP A 95 -36.72 -13.18 16.21
CA ASP A 95 -35.64 -14.05 15.70
C ASP A 95 -34.71 -13.32 14.70
N ASP A 96 -33.39 -13.44 14.89
CA ASP A 96 -32.33 -12.73 14.12
C ASP A 96 -32.30 -13.13 12.62
N THR A 97 -33.09 -14.14 12.24
CA THR A 97 -33.24 -14.69 10.88
C THR A 97 -34.17 -13.87 9.99
N GLU A 98 -35.26 -13.31 10.53
CA GLU A 98 -36.18 -12.44 9.78
C GLU A 98 -35.52 -11.11 9.40
N ILE A 99 -34.69 -10.57 10.30
CA ILE A 99 -33.95 -9.31 10.13
C ILE A 99 -32.99 -9.38 8.94
N LYS A 100 -32.24 -10.48 8.81
CA LYS A 100 -31.33 -10.69 7.67
C LYS A 100 -32.08 -10.78 6.34
N SER A 101 -33.30 -11.31 6.34
CA SER A 101 -34.11 -11.47 5.13
C SER A 101 -34.74 -10.15 4.66
N GLU A 102 -35.14 -9.28 5.60
CA GLU A 102 -35.65 -7.95 5.30
C GLU A 102 -34.52 -6.98 4.91
N GLU A 103 -33.37 -7.02 5.59
CA GLU A 103 -32.19 -6.22 5.20
C GLU A 103 -31.67 -6.60 3.81
N LEU A 104 -31.63 -7.89 3.45
CA LEU A 104 -31.27 -8.33 2.09
C LEU A 104 -32.27 -7.84 1.03
N LYS A 105 -33.56 -7.86 1.32
CA LYS A 105 -34.62 -7.38 0.42
C LYS A 105 -34.54 -5.86 0.25
N MET A 106 -34.21 -5.13 1.31
CA MET A 106 -34.09 -3.67 1.32
C MET A 106 -32.81 -3.20 0.60
N MET A 107 -31.72 -3.96 0.67
CA MET A 107 -30.48 -3.71 -0.07
C MET A 107 -30.60 -3.95 -1.58
N SER A 108 -31.58 -4.76 -2.02
CA SER A 108 -31.83 -5.04 -3.44
C SER A 108 -32.64 -3.94 -4.15
N SER A 109 -33.27 -3.03 -3.41
CA SER A 109 -34.12 -1.98 -3.97
C SER A 109 -33.75 -0.62 -3.40
N LEU A 110 -32.75 0.07 -3.96
CA LEU A 110 -32.67 1.54 -4.00
C LEU A 110 -31.35 1.99 -4.64
N ALA A 111 -31.40 2.26 -5.95
CA ALA A 111 -30.56 3.27 -6.56
C ALA A 111 -30.98 4.64 -6.00
N LEU A 112 -30.00 5.45 -5.58
CA LEU A 112 -30.11 6.78 -4.94
C LEU A 112 -30.55 6.80 -3.47
N SER A 113 -29.97 5.95 -2.61
CA SER A 113 -30.11 6.08 -1.15
C SER A 113 -28.88 6.75 -0.52
N GLU A 114 -29.09 7.48 0.57
CA GLU A 114 -28.01 8.13 1.34
C GLU A 114 -26.92 7.12 1.76
N PRO A 115 -25.64 7.52 1.88
CA PRO A 115 -24.56 6.61 2.25
C PRO A 115 -24.87 5.92 3.57
N THR A 116 -24.58 4.62 3.61
CA THR A 116 -24.76 3.77 4.80
C THR A 116 -23.93 4.31 5.97
N GLU A 117 -24.33 4.00 7.21
CA GLU A 117 -23.60 4.41 8.42
C GLU A 117 -22.10 4.02 8.35
N GLN A 118 -21.80 2.84 7.78
CA GLN A 118 -20.42 2.39 7.55
C GLN A 118 -19.66 3.23 6.53
N GLU A 119 -20.30 3.59 5.41
CA GLU A 119 -19.67 4.45 4.39
C GLU A 119 -19.41 5.86 4.94
N ARG A 120 -20.33 6.39 5.75
CA ARG A 120 -20.13 7.67 6.45
C ARG A 120 -18.96 7.59 7.44
N MET A 121 -18.86 6.50 8.20
CA MET A 121 -17.74 6.26 9.11
C MET A 121 -16.39 6.16 8.37
N ILE A 122 -16.31 5.42 7.26
CA ILE A 122 -15.09 5.29 6.45
C ILE A 122 -14.68 6.66 5.89
N LYS A 123 -15.64 7.40 5.33
CA LYS A 123 -15.42 8.74 4.78
C LYS A 123 -14.91 9.70 5.86
N LEU A 124 -15.54 9.71 7.03
CA LEU A 124 -15.14 10.53 8.17
C LEU A 124 -13.72 10.20 8.64
N HIS A 125 -13.35 8.93 8.73
CA HIS A 125 -12.00 8.51 9.11
C HIS A 125 -10.94 8.99 8.11
N ALA A 126 -11.21 8.84 6.81
CA ALA A 126 -10.31 9.32 5.75
C ALA A 126 -10.12 10.84 5.82
N GLN A 127 -11.21 11.60 6.03
CA GLN A 127 -11.16 13.06 6.17
C GLN A 127 -10.42 13.51 7.44
N ILE A 128 -10.56 12.79 8.55
CA ILE A 128 -9.77 13.06 9.77
C ILE A 128 -8.27 12.86 9.50
N GLY A 129 -7.89 11.78 8.80
CA GLY A 129 -6.49 11.53 8.42
C GLY A 129 -5.92 12.62 7.51
N GLN A 130 -6.72 13.12 6.56
CA GLN A 130 -6.36 14.26 5.71
C GLN A 130 -6.13 15.54 6.53
N LEU A 131 -6.97 15.80 7.55
CA LEU A 131 -6.79 16.96 8.43
C LEU A 131 -5.52 16.86 9.27
N GLN A 132 -5.17 15.67 9.77
CA GLN A 132 -3.91 15.45 10.49
C GLN A 132 -2.69 15.74 9.60
N ALA A 133 -2.72 15.29 8.35
CA ALA A 133 -1.65 15.55 7.38
C ALA A 133 -1.54 17.06 7.06
N SER A 134 -2.68 17.74 6.88
CA SER A 134 -2.74 19.19 6.64
C SER A 134 -2.15 19.98 7.82
N VAL A 135 -2.50 19.63 9.05
CA VAL A 135 -1.96 20.23 10.28
C VAL A 135 -0.44 20.13 10.33
N TRP A 136 0.10 18.93 10.05
CA TRP A 136 1.54 18.71 10.02
C TRP A 136 2.23 19.55 8.93
N LEU A 137 1.66 19.58 7.71
CA LEU A 137 2.21 20.35 6.58
C LEU A 137 2.25 21.86 6.86
N ASN A 138 1.16 22.40 7.41
CA ASN A 138 1.08 23.80 7.76
C ASN A 138 2.09 24.17 8.85
N THR A 139 2.19 23.35 9.91
CA THR A 139 3.21 23.53 10.97
C THR A 139 4.62 23.60 10.38
N GLN A 140 4.96 22.65 9.50
CA GLN A 140 6.25 22.63 8.82
C GLN A 140 6.45 23.83 7.88
N GLY A 141 5.38 24.33 7.26
CA GLY A 141 5.41 25.53 6.43
C GLY A 141 5.73 26.80 7.22
N PHE A 142 5.04 27.02 8.34
CA PHE A 142 5.29 28.13 9.25
C PHE A 142 6.71 28.08 9.84
N GLU A 143 7.19 26.91 10.26
CA GLU A 143 8.57 26.77 10.76
C GLU A 143 9.61 27.09 9.67
N LYS A 144 9.38 26.63 8.43
CA LYS A 144 10.30 26.86 7.32
C LYS A 144 10.31 28.31 6.87
N ILE A 145 9.16 29.00 6.86
CA ILE A 145 9.10 30.40 6.46
C ILE A 145 9.77 31.30 7.50
N MET A 146 9.60 30.99 8.78
CA MET A 146 10.30 31.69 9.88
C MET A 146 11.81 31.48 9.83
N LYS A 147 12.28 30.23 9.69
CA LYS A 147 13.72 29.94 9.50
C LYS A 147 14.31 30.69 8.30
N LYS A 148 13.50 30.90 7.26
CA LYS A 148 13.92 31.63 6.06
C LYS A 148 14.01 33.12 6.33
N TYR A 149 13.04 33.72 7.00
CA TYR A 149 13.08 35.11 7.43
C TYR A 149 14.33 35.39 8.28
N ASP A 150 14.58 34.57 9.32
CA ASP A 150 15.75 34.71 10.21
C ASP A 150 17.07 34.70 9.44
N LYS A 151 17.21 33.76 8.50
CA LYS A 151 18.40 33.63 7.65
C LYS A 151 18.62 34.86 6.76
N PHE A 152 17.55 35.42 6.20
CA PHE A 152 17.63 36.61 5.34
C PHE A 152 17.94 37.88 6.12
N MET A 153 17.50 37.97 7.37
CA MET A 153 17.73 39.12 8.24
C MET A 153 19.09 39.09 8.97
N GLY A 154 19.85 38.00 8.85
CA GLY A 154 21.14 37.85 9.52
C GLY A 154 21.05 37.74 11.05
N LEU A 155 19.86 37.44 11.58
CA LEU A 155 19.61 37.33 13.01
C LEU A 155 20.30 36.06 13.55
N ARG A 156 21.09 36.20 14.61
CA ARG A 156 21.64 35.04 15.32
C ARG A 156 20.54 34.42 16.18
N HIS A 157 20.68 33.15 16.53
CA HIS A 157 19.69 32.36 17.27
C HIS A 157 19.22 33.00 18.61
N THR A 158 19.94 34.00 19.12
CA THR A 158 19.74 34.72 20.38
C THR A 158 19.03 36.07 20.25
N ASP A 159 18.87 36.65 19.05
CA ASP A 159 18.30 38.00 18.84
C ASP A 159 16.78 37.98 18.57
N LYS A 160 16.13 36.90 19.00
CA LYS A 160 14.73 36.54 18.75
C LYS A 160 13.76 37.39 19.59
N ALA A 161 13.67 38.71 19.42
CA ALA A 161 12.72 39.50 20.21
C ALA A 161 11.27 39.46 19.65
N LYS A 162 11.11 39.35 18.32
CA LYS A 162 9.78 39.29 17.64
C LYS A 162 9.27 37.87 17.32
N THR A 163 10.17 36.89 17.36
CA THR A 163 9.92 35.45 17.15
C THR A 163 9.19 34.71 18.30
N PRO A 164 9.38 35.05 19.59
CA PRO A 164 8.82 34.27 20.70
C PRO A 164 7.31 34.35 20.80
N GLU A 165 6.71 35.49 20.45
CA GLU A 165 5.26 35.71 20.49
C GLU A 165 4.55 34.91 19.40
N PHE A 166 5.00 35.00 18.14
CA PHE A 166 4.49 34.16 17.06
C PHE A 166 4.78 32.67 17.29
N GLU A 167 5.99 32.30 17.73
CA GLU A 167 6.28 30.92 18.09
C GLU A 167 5.41 30.45 19.28
N SER A 168 5.08 31.31 20.23
CA SER A 168 4.15 31.01 21.34
C SER A 168 2.73 30.81 20.81
N ARG A 169 2.24 31.65 19.90
CA ARG A 169 0.92 31.48 19.24
C ARG A 169 0.86 30.21 18.38
N LEU A 170 1.92 29.93 17.61
CA LEU A 170 2.07 28.69 16.84
C LEU A 170 2.08 27.45 17.76
N ARG A 171 2.65 27.58 18.97
CA ARG A 171 2.67 26.53 20.01
C ARG A 171 1.36 26.40 20.79
N ASN A 172 0.63 27.48 21.02
CA ASN A 172 -0.54 27.54 21.90
C ASN A 172 -1.88 27.40 21.18
N GLU A 173 -2.03 27.88 19.95
CA GLU A 173 -3.33 27.95 19.27
C GLU A 173 -3.46 27.10 18.01
N ALA A 174 -2.36 26.73 17.36
CA ALA A 174 -2.50 26.36 15.96
C ALA A 174 -2.80 24.86 15.72
N PHE A 175 -2.34 23.93 16.55
CA PHE A 175 -2.31 22.51 16.14
C PHE A 175 -2.45 21.47 17.28
N LYS A 176 -2.94 21.87 18.46
CA LYS A 176 -3.10 20.98 19.62
C LYS A 176 -4.43 21.18 20.34
N SER A 177 -5.55 21.15 19.61
CA SER A 177 -6.80 20.90 20.33
C SER A 177 -6.86 19.39 20.60
N ASP A 178 -6.96 19.00 21.87
CA ASP A 178 -7.29 17.62 22.29
C ASP A 178 -8.61 17.14 21.66
N ARG A 179 -9.35 18.03 20.99
CA ARG A 179 -10.60 17.75 20.27
C ARG A 179 -10.43 16.74 19.15
N LEU A 180 -9.39 16.85 18.32
CA LEU A 180 -9.21 15.87 17.22
C LEU A 180 -8.88 14.47 17.77
N GLU A 181 -8.07 14.41 18.82
CA GLU A 181 -7.76 13.18 19.54
C GLU A 181 -9.02 12.62 20.24
N THR A 182 -9.84 13.50 20.83
CA THR A 182 -11.14 13.13 21.42
C THR A 182 -12.11 12.57 20.37
N ILE A 183 -12.18 13.18 19.18
CA ILE A 183 -12.98 12.68 18.05
C ILE A 183 -12.48 11.30 17.62
N LEU A 184 -11.17 11.10 17.52
CA LEU A 184 -10.56 9.81 17.19
C LEU A 184 -10.88 8.75 18.24
N GLU A 185 -10.79 9.07 19.53
CA GLU A 185 -11.15 8.15 20.61
C GLU A 185 -12.65 7.81 20.63
N ARG A 186 -13.53 8.81 20.43
CA ARG A 186 -14.97 8.58 20.26
C ARG A 186 -15.26 7.68 19.06
N PHE A 187 -14.59 7.92 17.94
CA PHE A 187 -14.72 7.10 16.73
C PHE A 187 -14.26 5.66 16.95
N LYS A 188 -13.11 5.44 17.60
CA LYS A 188 -12.63 4.11 18.00
C LYS A 188 -13.67 3.40 18.88
N LEU A 189 -14.18 4.09 19.89
CA LEU A 189 -15.11 3.53 20.86
C LEU A 189 -16.47 3.18 20.22
N MET A 190 -16.98 4.03 19.33
CA MET A 190 -18.17 3.74 18.51
C MET A 190 -17.96 2.48 17.67
N ARG A 191 -16.84 2.39 16.96
CA ARG A 191 -16.52 1.24 16.13
C ARG A 191 -16.44 -0.06 16.95
N THR A 192 -15.77 -0.01 18.10
CA THR A 192 -15.69 -1.15 19.02
C THR A 192 -17.08 -1.55 19.51
N ARG A 193 -17.94 -0.60 19.89
CA ARG A 193 -19.33 -0.87 20.31
C ARG A 193 -20.17 -1.48 19.18
N MET A 194 -20.11 -0.93 17.97
CA MET A 194 -20.82 -1.48 16.81
C MET A 194 -20.38 -2.91 16.50
N ASN A 195 -19.08 -3.18 16.56
CA ASN A 195 -18.54 -4.53 16.38
C ASN A 195 -19.04 -5.47 17.48
N THR A 196 -19.00 -5.04 18.75
CA THR A 196 -19.47 -5.84 19.90
C THR A 196 -20.97 -6.13 19.80
N GLU A 197 -21.79 -5.14 19.42
CA GLU A 197 -23.25 -5.29 19.26
C GLU A 197 -23.67 -6.18 18.08
N GLN A 198 -22.81 -6.28 17.06
CA GLN A 198 -23.00 -7.15 15.91
C GLN A 198 -22.33 -8.52 16.09
N GLY A 199 -21.71 -8.79 17.25
CA GLY A 199 -20.91 -9.99 17.47
C GLY A 199 -19.71 -10.11 16.53
N ARG A 200 -19.27 -8.99 15.92
CA ARG A 200 -18.17 -8.95 14.95
C ARG A 200 -16.84 -8.81 15.67
N VAL A 201 -15.94 -9.72 15.34
CA VAL A 201 -14.54 -9.71 15.78
C VAL A 201 -13.87 -8.43 15.29
N GLU A 202 -13.12 -7.72 16.14
CA GLU A 202 -12.41 -6.51 15.70
C GLU A 202 -11.23 -6.88 14.79
N LEU A 203 -11.08 -6.19 13.65
CA LEU A 203 -9.96 -6.37 12.73
C LEU A 203 -8.77 -5.49 13.16
N LYS A 204 -7.60 -6.11 13.37
CA LYS A 204 -6.31 -5.42 13.58
C LYS A 204 -5.35 -5.76 12.44
N LEU A 205 -4.74 -4.73 11.85
CA LEU A 205 -3.71 -4.90 10.82
C LEU A 205 -2.35 -4.47 11.38
N ILE A 206 -1.40 -5.40 11.37
CA ILE A 206 -0.03 -5.21 11.83
C ILE A 206 0.90 -5.33 10.63
N SER A 207 1.93 -4.49 10.57
CA SER A 207 3.01 -4.60 9.59
C SER A 207 4.28 -5.05 10.31
N GLY A 208 5.05 -5.95 9.70
CA GLY A 208 6.47 -6.02 10.02
C GLY A 208 7.26 -4.95 9.26
N SER A 209 8.59 -5.08 9.22
CA SER A 209 9.51 -4.13 8.61
C SER A 209 9.68 -4.32 7.11
N ALA A 210 9.30 -5.47 6.55
CA ALA A 210 9.69 -5.84 5.19
C ALA A 210 9.01 -4.98 4.12
N ASN A 211 7.74 -4.60 4.29
CA ASN A 211 7.03 -3.78 3.31
C ASN A 211 5.92 -2.92 3.94
N LYS A 212 6.34 -2.03 4.85
CA LYS A 212 5.44 -1.10 5.53
C LYS A 212 4.60 -0.23 4.57
N PRO A 213 5.12 0.30 3.44
CA PRO A 213 4.32 1.10 2.53
C PRO A 213 3.10 0.36 1.97
N LEU A 214 3.23 -0.92 1.62
CA LEU A 214 2.09 -1.73 1.18
C LEU A 214 1.08 -1.93 2.32
N ALA A 215 1.54 -2.16 3.55
CA ALA A 215 0.66 -2.31 4.70
C ALA A 215 -0.11 -1.01 5.01
N GLU A 216 0.54 0.15 4.88
CA GLU A 216 -0.08 1.48 5.03
C GLU A 216 -1.15 1.72 3.96
N GLU A 217 -0.87 1.35 2.70
CA GLU A 217 -1.87 1.41 1.63
C GLU A 217 -3.09 0.53 1.92
N ILE A 218 -2.87 -0.72 2.35
CA ILE A 218 -3.95 -1.65 2.72
C ILE A 218 -4.77 -1.09 3.87
N ALA A 219 -4.11 -0.55 4.91
CA ALA A 219 -4.77 0.05 6.08
C ALA A 219 -5.66 1.23 5.68
N ALA A 220 -5.15 2.12 4.83
CA ALA A 220 -5.91 3.26 4.29
C ALA A 220 -7.17 2.79 3.55
N ARG A 221 -7.06 1.76 2.70
CA ARG A 221 -8.21 1.18 1.99
C ARG A 221 -9.21 0.48 2.91
N LEU A 222 -8.74 -0.15 4.01
CA LEU A 222 -9.61 -0.73 5.05
C LEU A 222 -10.30 0.34 5.93
N GLY A 223 -9.89 1.60 5.86
CA GLY A 223 -10.37 2.65 6.77
C GLY A 223 -9.99 2.36 8.23
N ILE A 224 -8.79 1.79 8.44
CA ILE A 224 -8.27 1.46 9.77
C ILE A 224 -6.82 1.94 9.90
N PRO A 225 -6.38 2.36 11.09
CA PRO A 225 -4.97 2.60 11.32
C PRO A 225 -4.20 1.28 11.38
N LEU A 226 -2.93 1.31 10.97
CA LEU A 226 -2.00 0.24 11.31
C LEU A 226 -1.85 0.17 12.84
N SER A 227 -2.01 -1.04 13.37
CA SER A 227 -1.82 -1.30 14.80
C SER A 227 -0.34 -1.12 15.13
N PRO A 228 0.00 -0.29 16.12
CA PRO A 228 1.38 -0.02 16.48
C PRO A 228 2.07 -1.30 16.99
N ALA A 229 3.18 -1.65 16.34
CA ALA A 229 4.08 -2.71 16.77
C ALA A 229 5.51 -2.17 16.76
N LYS A 230 6.24 -2.38 17.86
CA LYS A 230 7.68 -2.13 17.90
C LYS A 230 8.37 -3.35 17.33
N VAL A 231 8.96 -3.16 16.16
CA VAL A 231 9.83 -4.13 15.48
C VAL A 231 11.24 -3.57 15.56
N ARG A 232 12.07 -4.17 16.43
CA ARG A 232 13.44 -3.71 16.71
C ARG A 232 14.41 -4.88 16.59
N ARG A 233 15.70 -4.55 16.58
CA ARG A 233 16.78 -5.53 16.74
C ARG A 233 17.63 -5.15 17.94
N PHE A 234 18.04 -6.15 18.72
CA PHE A 234 19.09 -5.99 19.72
C PHE A 234 20.45 -5.81 19.04
N ASN A 235 21.47 -5.42 19.81
CA ASN A 235 22.80 -5.12 19.27
C ASN A 235 23.50 -6.34 18.65
N ASP A 236 23.11 -7.55 19.06
CA ASP A 236 23.58 -8.83 18.53
C ASP A 236 22.78 -9.32 17.29
N GLY A 237 21.76 -8.57 16.87
CA GLY A 237 20.92 -8.87 15.72
C GLY A 237 19.63 -9.62 16.05
N GLU A 238 19.39 -10.01 17.30
CA GLU A 238 18.15 -10.68 17.69
C GLU A 238 16.92 -9.80 17.45
N VAL A 239 15.87 -10.37 16.87
CA VAL A 239 14.62 -9.65 16.58
C VAL A 239 13.80 -9.49 17.87
N ASN A 240 13.41 -8.26 18.16
CA ASN A 240 12.59 -7.89 19.31
C ASN A 240 11.23 -7.35 18.83
N ILE A 241 10.15 -8.03 19.23
CA ILE A 241 8.77 -7.69 18.87
C ILE A 241 7.97 -7.30 20.12
N GLN A 242 7.26 -6.18 20.05
CA GLN A 242 6.23 -5.82 21.03
C GLN A 242 5.01 -5.27 20.31
N LEU A 243 3.86 -5.91 20.48
CA LEU A 243 2.56 -5.35 20.09
C LEU A 243 2.18 -4.27 21.12
N CYS A 244 1.90 -3.05 20.67
CA CYS A 244 1.57 -1.95 21.58
C CYS A 244 0.09 -1.93 21.97
N ASP A 245 -0.77 -2.40 21.06
CA ASP A 245 -2.22 -2.48 21.29
C ASP A 245 -2.63 -3.90 21.74
N SER A 246 -3.71 -3.98 22.51
CA SER A 246 -4.36 -5.26 22.80
C SER A 246 -4.93 -5.85 21.52
N VAL A 247 -4.60 -7.11 21.26
CA VAL A 247 -5.16 -7.92 20.18
C VAL A 247 -6.08 -9.04 20.70
N ARG A 248 -6.40 -9.04 22.00
CA ARG A 248 -7.23 -10.07 22.62
C ARG A 248 -8.60 -10.14 21.92
N GLY A 249 -8.98 -11.33 21.48
CA GLY A 249 -10.26 -11.56 20.82
C GLY A 249 -10.39 -10.87 19.45
N CYS A 250 -9.31 -10.32 18.89
CA CYS A 250 -9.31 -9.67 17.59
C CYS A 250 -8.93 -10.64 16.45
N SER A 251 -9.33 -10.31 15.23
CA SER A 251 -8.88 -10.93 13.99
C SER A 251 -7.67 -10.14 13.50
N VAL A 252 -6.51 -10.74 13.64
CA VAL A 252 -5.22 -10.10 13.39
C VAL A 252 -4.71 -10.50 12.00
N PHE A 253 -4.41 -9.50 11.18
CA PHE A 253 -3.75 -9.66 9.90
C PHE A 253 -2.33 -9.10 9.99
N ILE A 254 -1.32 -9.90 9.66
CA ILE A 254 0.09 -9.50 9.71
C ILE A 254 0.61 -9.41 8.27
N VAL A 255 0.92 -8.20 7.79
CA VAL A 255 1.52 -7.98 6.47
C VAL A 255 3.03 -8.03 6.59
N GLN A 256 3.63 -9.08 6.04
CA GLN A 256 5.08 -9.27 6.07
C GLN A 256 5.53 -10.20 4.94
N PRO A 257 5.99 -9.67 3.80
CA PRO A 257 6.71 -10.49 2.82
C PRO A 257 8.03 -10.98 3.40
N THR A 258 8.47 -12.17 3.01
CA THR A 258 9.76 -12.76 3.43
C THR A 258 10.84 -12.52 2.36
N CYS A 259 10.93 -11.28 1.88
CA CYS A 259 11.94 -10.84 0.90
C CYS A 259 13.31 -10.58 1.56
N PRO A 260 14.40 -10.35 0.81
CA PRO A 260 15.71 -10.07 1.40
C PRO A 260 15.73 -8.87 2.37
N PRO A 261 16.43 -8.98 3.53
CA PRO A 261 17.08 -10.19 4.08
C PRO A 261 16.06 -11.24 4.55
N VAL A 262 16.07 -12.40 3.88
CA VAL A 262 14.97 -13.39 3.94
C VAL A 262 14.80 -13.97 5.35
N ASN A 263 15.92 -14.31 5.99
CA ASN A 263 15.91 -14.95 7.31
C ASN A 263 15.37 -14.02 8.38
N ASP A 264 15.82 -12.77 8.38
CA ASP A 264 15.41 -11.79 9.38
C ASP A 264 13.92 -11.51 9.26
N HIS A 265 13.43 -11.29 8.03
CA HIS A 265 12.00 -11.05 7.80
C HIS A 265 11.14 -12.28 8.09
N LEU A 266 11.67 -13.50 7.89
CA LEU A 266 11.00 -14.74 8.29
C LEU A 266 10.90 -14.86 9.81
N VAL A 267 12.01 -14.71 10.54
CA VAL A 267 12.01 -14.76 12.01
C VAL A 267 11.10 -13.69 12.58
N GLU A 268 11.12 -12.49 12.01
CA GLU A 268 10.22 -11.40 12.39
C GLU A 268 8.74 -11.76 12.21
N LEU A 269 8.36 -12.35 11.08
CA LEU A 269 7.01 -12.86 10.84
C LEU A 269 6.62 -13.91 11.89
N LEU A 270 7.49 -14.89 12.15
CA LEU A 270 7.26 -15.96 13.12
C LEU A 270 7.02 -15.39 14.53
N LEU A 271 7.82 -14.41 14.94
CA LEU A 271 7.67 -13.74 16.24
C LEU A 271 6.42 -12.86 16.32
N LEU A 272 6.04 -12.18 15.23
CA LEU A 272 4.78 -11.42 15.16
C LEU A 272 3.56 -12.35 15.32
N ILE A 273 3.56 -13.50 14.63
CA ILE A 273 2.51 -14.52 14.77
C ILE A 273 2.45 -15.03 16.22
N SER A 274 3.60 -15.40 16.78
CA SER A 274 3.70 -15.90 18.16
C SER A 274 3.22 -14.87 19.18
N ALA A 275 3.61 -13.59 19.01
CA ALA A 275 3.19 -12.51 19.89
C ALA A 275 1.67 -12.30 19.85
N ALA A 276 1.07 -12.27 18.66
CA ALA A 276 -0.38 -12.15 18.49
C ALA A 276 -1.13 -13.33 19.11
N ARG A 277 -0.66 -14.55 18.88
CA ARG A 277 -1.25 -15.77 19.44
C ARG A 277 -1.19 -15.78 20.97
N ARG A 278 -0.03 -15.49 21.55
CA ARG A 278 0.16 -15.43 23.02
C ARG A 278 -0.63 -14.29 23.67
N ALA A 279 -0.87 -13.20 22.92
CA ALA A 279 -1.77 -12.12 23.33
C ALA A 279 -3.27 -12.45 23.17
N SER A 280 -3.62 -13.72 22.93
CA SER A 280 -4.99 -14.22 22.85
C SER A 280 -5.81 -13.63 21.69
N ALA A 281 -5.18 -13.40 20.54
CA ALA A 281 -5.90 -13.11 19.29
C ALA A 281 -6.91 -14.24 18.98
N ALA A 282 -8.10 -13.86 18.50
CA ALA A 282 -9.13 -14.82 18.08
C ALA A 282 -8.69 -15.55 16.81
N SER A 283 -8.08 -14.81 15.87
CA SER A 283 -7.43 -15.39 14.70
C SER A 283 -6.19 -14.62 14.28
N VAL A 284 -5.23 -15.31 13.67
CA VAL A 284 -3.98 -14.76 13.14
C VAL A 284 -3.83 -15.20 11.68
N THR A 285 -3.99 -14.25 10.77
CA THR A 285 -3.78 -14.44 9.33
C THR A 285 -2.44 -13.81 8.93
N ALA A 286 -1.53 -14.60 8.37
CA ALA A 286 -0.29 -14.10 7.80
C ALA A 286 -0.51 -13.70 6.35
N VAL A 287 -0.38 -12.42 6.05
CA VAL A 287 -0.39 -11.88 4.69
C VAL A 287 1.07 -11.76 4.25
N VAL A 288 1.48 -12.67 3.36
CA VAL A 288 2.86 -12.84 2.89
C VAL A 288 2.91 -12.58 1.38
N PRO A 289 2.91 -11.30 0.92
CA PRO A 289 2.84 -10.97 -0.50
C PRO A 289 3.97 -11.57 -1.35
N TYR A 290 5.12 -11.85 -0.76
CA TYR A 290 6.20 -12.63 -1.37
C TYR A 290 6.63 -13.72 -0.39
N TYR A 291 6.54 -14.97 -0.84
CA TYR A 291 6.92 -16.16 -0.07
C TYR A 291 8.37 -16.54 -0.39
N GLY A 292 9.31 -16.14 0.47
CA GLY A 292 10.71 -16.56 0.44
C GLY A 292 10.84 -18.08 0.52
N TYR A 293 11.97 -18.61 0.02
CA TYR A 293 12.22 -20.06 -0.13
C TYR A 293 11.29 -20.81 -1.09
N ALA A 294 10.31 -20.17 -1.74
CA ALA A 294 9.36 -20.84 -2.64
C ALA A 294 10.00 -21.60 -3.83
N ARG A 295 11.23 -21.25 -4.24
CA ARG A 295 11.98 -21.98 -5.28
C ARG A 295 12.54 -23.34 -4.80
N GLN A 296 12.53 -23.61 -3.49
CA GLN A 296 13.00 -24.84 -2.86
C GLN A 296 11.78 -25.68 -2.43
N ASP A 297 10.93 -25.99 -3.41
CA ASP A 297 9.62 -26.65 -3.27
C ASP A 297 9.67 -28.18 -3.45
N ARG A 298 10.80 -28.73 -3.88
CA ARG A 298 11.01 -30.17 -4.08
C ARG A 298 12.48 -30.53 -3.94
N LYS A 299 12.75 -31.82 -3.82
CA LYS A 299 14.11 -32.35 -3.94
C LYS A 299 14.51 -32.42 -5.41
N ASP A 300 15.23 -31.42 -5.89
CA ASP A 300 15.79 -31.39 -7.25
C ASP A 300 17.00 -32.33 -7.41
N ARG A 301 17.67 -32.65 -6.29
CA ARG A 301 18.81 -33.55 -6.19
C ARG A 301 18.80 -34.30 -4.85
N SER A 302 19.73 -35.23 -4.66
CA SER A 302 19.87 -35.95 -3.39
C SER A 302 20.36 -35.03 -2.26
N ARG A 303 19.88 -35.27 -1.03
CA ARG A 303 20.30 -34.59 0.23
C ARG A 303 20.10 -33.07 0.27
N VAL A 304 18.96 -32.58 -0.22
CA VAL A 304 18.53 -31.17 -0.07
C VAL A 304 17.24 -31.08 0.75
N PRO A 305 17.00 -29.96 1.46
CA PRO A 305 15.74 -29.70 2.14
C PRO A 305 14.61 -29.35 1.16
N ILE A 306 13.39 -29.33 1.67
CA ILE A 306 12.24 -28.72 0.98
C ILE A 306 11.89 -27.46 1.80
N SER A 307 12.73 -26.44 1.69
CA SER A 307 12.68 -25.28 2.59
C SER A 307 11.34 -24.55 2.56
N ALA A 308 10.63 -24.54 1.42
CA ALA A 308 9.27 -23.99 1.35
C ALA A 308 8.30 -24.74 2.28
N ALA A 309 8.42 -26.07 2.39
CA ALA A 309 7.59 -26.85 3.31
C ALA A 309 8.03 -26.65 4.78
N ASP A 310 9.33 -26.49 5.02
CA ASP A 310 9.84 -26.20 6.37
C ASP A 310 9.38 -24.82 6.86
N VAL A 311 9.32 -23.82 5.99
CA VAL A 311 8.76 -22.49 6.29
C VAL A 311 7.27 -22.59 6.65
N ALA A 312 6.48 -23.34 5.88
CA ALA A 312 5.06 -23.56 6.18
C ALA A 312 4.88 -24.15 7.59
N ARG A 313 5.63 -25.21 7.91
CA ARG A 313 5.61 -25.86 9.24
C ARG A 313 6.01 -24.91 10.37
N MET A 314 7.01 -24.05 10.15
CA MET A 314 7.40 -23.06 11.16
C MET A 314 6.27 -22.05 11.42
N MET A 315 5.60 -21.56 10.38
CA MET A 315 4.47 -20.64 10.53
C MET A 315 3.30 -21.29 11.29
N GLU A 316 2.98 -22.54 10.97
CA GLU A 316 1.95 -23.33 11.69
C GLU A 316 2.32 -23.55 13.15
N ALA A 317 3.58 -23.91 13.43
CA ALA A 317 4.08 -24.10 14.79
C ALA A 317 4.01 -22.82 15.64
N MET A 318 4.11 -21.64 15.03
CA MET A 318 3.90 -20.36 15.72
C MET A 318 2.43 -20.02 15.97
N GLY A 319 1.51 -20.77 15.35
CA GLY A 319 0.07 -20.63 15.52
C GLY A 319 -0.56 -19.67 14.51
N VAL A 320 -0.25 -19.79 13.22
CA VAL A 320 -1.01 -19.11 12.15
C VAL A 320 -2.29 -19.88 11.82
N ASP A 321 -3.42 -19.19 11.65
CA ASP A 321 -4.70 -19.80 11.26
C ASP A 321 -4.93 -19.81 9.74
N ARG A 322 -4.35 -18.85 9.02
CA ARG A 322 -4.54 -18.70 7.57
C ARG A 322 -3.36 -17.97 6.96
N VAL A 323 -3.04 -18.29 5.71
CA VAL A 323 -2.00 -17.59 4.96
C VAL A 323 -2.57 -16.99 3.68
N VAL A 324 -2.24 -15.75 3.39
CA VAL A 324 -2.55 -15.08 2.12
C VAL A 324 -1.24 -14.82 1.39
N CYS A 325 -1.07 -15.41 0.22
CA CYS A 325 0.10 -15.22 -0.62
C CYS A 325 -0.28 -14.56 -1.95
N VAL A 326 0.70 -14.11 -2.72
CA VAL A 326 0.50 -13.63 -4.08
C VAL A 326 1.46 -14.38 -4.98
N ASP A 327 0.96 -14.99 -6.06
CA ASP A 327 1.70 -15.74 -7.07
C ASP A 327 2.81 -16.64 -6.50
N LEU A 328 2.44 -17.61 -5.66
CA LEU A 328 3.36 -18.66 -5.22
C LEU A 328 4.10 -19.28 -6.43
N HIS A 329 5.42 -19.47 -6.28
CA HIS A 329 6.27 -20.03 -7.33
C HIS A 329 5.71 -21.34 -7.90
N CYS A 330 5.14 -22.16 -7.01
CA CYS A 330 4.46 -23.41 -7.33
C CYS A 330 3.14 -23.48 -6.56
N ALA A 331 2.04 -23.79 -7.23
CA ALA A 331 0.70 -23.83 -6.63
C ALA A 331 0.59 -24.87 -5.51
N GLN A 332 1.41 -25.93 -5.57
CA GLN A 332 1.49 -27.04 -4.63
C GLN A 332 1.98 -26.60 -3.24
N ILE A 333 2.62 -25.43 -3.11
CA ILE A 333 3.01 -24.87 -1.81
C ILE A 333 1.80 -24.70 -0.89
N GLN A 334 0.59 -24.48 -1.45
CA GLN A 334 -0.65 -24.45 -0.66
C GLN A 334 -0.87 -25.75 0.13
N GLY A 335 -0.46 -26.90 -0.43
CA GLY A 335 -0.55 -28.21 0.22
C GLY A 335 0.57 -28.52 1.21
N PHE A 336 1.53 -27.60 1.40
CA PHE A 336 2.53 -27.72 2.49
C PHE A 336 1.99 -27.28 3.83
N PHE A 337 0.91 -26.49 3.82
CA PHE A 337 0.12 -26.19 5.00
C PHE A 337 -0.89 -27.32 5.23
N GLY A 338 -1.09 -27.65 6.50
CA GLY A 338 -2.06 -28.62 6.96
C GLY A 338 -3.51 -28.17 6.73
N PRO A 339 -4.46 -29.10 6.89
CA PRO A 339 -5.87 -28.86 6.56
C PRO A 339 -6.54 -27.79 7.44
N THR A 340 -5.95 -27.43 8.57
CA THR A 340 -6.44 -26.40 9.50
C THR A 340 -5.99 -24.99 9.13
N THR A 341 -5.03 -24.86 8.21
CA THR A 341 -4.42 -23.59 7.83
C THR A 341 -4.68 -23.33 6.35
N PRO A 342 -5.86 -22.83 5.97
CA PRO A 342 -6.16 -22.48 4.58
C PRO A 342 -5.16 -21.47 4.03
N VAL A 343 -4.86 -21.62 2.74
CA VAL A 343 -3.97 -20.72 1.99
C VAL A 343 -4.76 -20.11 0.85
N ASP A 344 -4.85 -18.79 0.83
CA ASP A 344 -5.41 -18.03 -0.28
C ASP A 344 -4.24 -17.51 -1.15
N ASN A 345 -4.00 -18.13 -2.30
CA ASN A 345 -2.99 -17.67 -3.26
C ASN A 345 -3.62 -16.71 -4.28
N LEU A 346 -3.36 -15.41 -4.13
CA LEU A 346 -3.82 -14.35 -5.01
C LEU A 346 -2.97 -14.28 -6.29
N PHE A 347 -3.51 -13.73 -7.37
CA PHE A 347 -2.79 -13.58 -8.65
C PHE A 347 -2.70 -12.11 -9.05
N ALA A 348 -1.51 -11.62 -9.36
CA ALA A 348 -1.28 -10.22 -9.77
C ALA A 348 -1.47 -10.00 -11.28
N ALA A 349 -1.54 -11.08 -12.07
CA ALA A 349 -1.70 -11.01 -13.53
C ALA A 349 -2.79 -10.03 -14.01
N PRO A 350 -4.02 -9.99 -13.44
CA PRO A 350 -5.05 -9.06 -13.89
C PRO A 350 -4.65 -7.59 -13.79
N ILE A 351 -3.87 -7.20 -12.77
CA ILE A 351 -3.40 -5.83 -12.58
C ILE A 351 -2.48 -5.42 -13.73
N ALA A 352 -1.58 -6.31 -14.13
CA ALA A 352 -0.65 -6.07 -15.22
C ALA A 352 -1.33 -6.15 -16.60
N VAL A 353 -2.27 -7.07 -16.80
CA VAL A 353 -3.09 -7.13 -18.03
C VAL A 353 -3.76 -5.79 -18.29
N ASN A 354 -4.41 -5.20 -17.28
CA ASN A 354 -5.02 -3.86 -17.43
C ASN A 354 -3.99 -2.79 -17.77
N TYR A 355 -2.83 -2.82 -17.11
CA TYR A 355 -1.75 -1.87 -17.37
C TYR A 355 -1.26 -1.95 -18.83
N PHE A 356 -1.04 -3.15 -19.35
CA PHE A 356 -0.59 -3.37 -20.72
C PHE A 356 -1.67 -3.11 -21.76
N ASN A 357 -2.94 -3.32 -21.45
CA ASN A 357 -4.05 -2.96 -22.35
C ASN A 357 -4.05 -1.46 -22.68
N MET A 358 -3.67 -0.61 -21.71
CA MET A 358 -3.58 0.84 -21.88
C MET A 358 -2.29 1.30 -22.59
N LYS A 359 -1.35 0.40 -22.93
CA LYS A 359 -0.05 0.78 -23.53
C LYS A 359 -0.07 0.98 -25.04
N GLY A 360 -1.18 0.71 -25.72
CA GLY A 360 -1.23 0.75 -27.19
C GLY A 360 -0.26 -0.27 -27.80
N LEU A 361 -0.45 -1.54 -27.45
CA LEU A 361 0.32 -2.64 -28.00
C LEU A 361 -0.20 -2.98 -29.40
N GLU A 362 0.68 -3.40 -30.28
CA GLU A 362 0.37 -3.81 -31.66
C GLU A 362 0.87 -5.24 -31.85
N SER A 363 -0.08 -6.09 -32.24
CA SER A 363 0.05 -7.55 -32.31
C SER A 363 0.77 -8.13 -31.08
N PRO A 364 0.20 -7.95 -29.87
CA PRO A 364 0.83 -8.39 -28.64
C PRO A 364 1.06 -9.91 -28.61
N VAL A 365 2.27 -10.31 -28.20
CA VAL A 365 2.65 -11.71 -27.99
C VAL A 365 3.12 -11.90 -26.56
N ILE A 366 2.47 -12.80 -25.82
CA ILE A 366 2.92 -13.19 -24.49
C ILE A 366 4.01 -14.24 -24.64
N VAL A 367 5.13 -14.04 -23.96
CA VAL A 367 6.30 -14.90 -24.08
C VAL A 367 6.59 -15.57 -22.74
N SER A 368 6.69 -16.89 -22.75
CA SER A 368 7.26 -17.61 -21.63
C SER A 368 8.78 -17.74 -21.79
N PRO A 369 9.60 -17.33 -20.80
CA PRO A 369 11.06 -17.37 -20.91
C PRO A 369 11.64 -18.79 -20.79
N ASP A 370 10.85 -19.76 -20.34
CA ASP A 370 11.20 -21.18 -20.28
C ASP A 370 9.96 -22.08 -20.33
N ALA A 371 10.16 -23.40 -20.39
CA ALA A 371 9.07 -24.37 -20.44
C ALA A 371 8.23 -24.44 -19.15
N GLY A 372 8.79 -24.05 -18.00
CA GLY A 372 8.09 -24.09 -16.71
C GLY A 372 7.06 -22.96 -16.57
N GLY A 373 7.31 -21.82 -17.20
CA GLY A 373 6.43 -20.65 -17.16
C GLY A 373 5.25 -20.68 -18.15
N VAL A 374 5.10 -21.71 -18.99
CA VAL A 374 4.13 -21.71 -20.10
C VAL A 374 2.68 -21.61 -19.59
N ALA A 375 2.35 -22.33 -18.53
CA ALA A 375 1.02 -22.26 -17.92
C ALA A 375 0.69 -20.84 -17.42
N ARG A 376 1.69 -20.14 -16.86
CA ARG A 376 1.54 -18.76 -16.39
C ARG A 376 1.37 -17.77 -17.54
N ALA A 377 2.19 -17.90 -18.58
CA ALA A 377 2.07 -17.08 -19.79
C ALA A 377 0.69 -17.27 -20.46
N LYS A 378 0.18 -18.51 -20.49
CA LYS A 378 -1.17 -18.80 -20.99
C LYS A 378 -2.26 -18.14 -20.13
N LEU A 379 -2.19 -18.23 -18.81
CA LEU A 379 -3.16 -17.56 -17.92
C LEU A 379 -3.13 -16.04 -18.08
N PHE A 380 -1.93 -15.46 -18.28
CA PHE A 380 -1.78 -14.04 -18.55
C PHE A 380 -2.44 -13.63 -19.89
N MET A 381 -2.23 -14.44 -20.94
CA MET A 381 -2.89 -14.27 -22.24
C MET A 381 -4.42 -14.38 -22.13
N GLU A 382 -4.95 -15.39 -21.42
CA GLU A 382 -6.39 -15.53 -21.16
C GLU A 382 -6.97 -14.34 -20.40
N GLY A 383 -6.15 -13.64 -19.60
CA GLY A 383 -6.53 -12.39 -18.95
C GLY A 383 -6.91 -11.28 -19.94
N PHE A 384 -6.18 -11.16 -21.06
CA PHE A 384 -6.53 -10.19 -22.11
C PHE A 384 -7.87 -10.51 -22.76
N SER A 385 -8.18 -11.79 -22.98
CA SER A 385 -9.44 -12.23 -23.58
C SER A 385 -10.69 -11.90 -22.74
N ARG A 386 -10.51 -11.55 -21.46
CA ARG A 386 -11.59 -11.19 -20.52
C ARG A 386 -11.85 -9.68 -20.44
N LEU A 387 -11.11 -8.88 -21.20
CA LEU A 387 -11.35 -7.43 -21.30
C LEU A 387 -12.58 -7.16 -22.19
N GLU A 388 -13.23 -6.00 -22.01
CA GLU A 388 -14.41 -5.62 -22.81
C GLU A 388 -14.11 -5.49 -24.31
N ASN A 389 -12.87 -5.13 -24.67
CA ASN A 389 -12.39 -5.06 -26.04
C ASN A 389 -11.01 -5.75 -26.13
N PRO A 390 -10.98 -7.09 -26.22
CA PRO A 390 -9.74 -7.83 -26.14
C PRO A 390 -8.94 -7.68 -27.44
N PRO A 391 -7.65 -7.33 -27.38
CA PRO A 391 -6.78 -7.45 -28.55
C PRO A 391 -6.60 -8.93 -28.90
N GLU A 392 -6.27 -9.22 -30.16
CA GLU A 392 -5.77 -10.54 -30.53
C GLU A 392 -4.36 -10.71 -29.95
N VAL A 393 -4.20 -11.72 -29.09
CA VAL A 393 -2.95 -11.98 -28.36
C VAL A 393 -2.49 -13.40 -28.69
N SER A 394 -1.22 -13.54 -29.07
CA SER A 394 -0.60 -14.84 -29.31
C SER A 394 0.33 -15.26 -28.15
N LEU A 395 0.70 -16.53 -28.13
CA LEU A 395 1.65 -17.10 -27.16
C LEU A 395 2.91 -17.57 -27.88
N ALA A 396 4.07 -17.23 -27.31
CA ALA A 396 5.35 -17.79 -27.72
C ALA A 396 6.13 -18.34 -26.50
N VAL A 397 7.05 -19.27 -26.76
CA VAL A 397 7.84 -19.95 -25.72
C VAL A 397 9.30 -20.01 -26.14
N ILE A 398 10.19 -19.63 -25.24
CA ILE A 398 11.63 -19.81 -25.42
C ILE A 398 12.05 -21.14 -24.78
N LEU A 399 12.55 -22.06 -25.59
CA LEU A 399 13.08 -23.34 -25.16
C LEU A 399 14.60 -23.28 -25.09
N LYS A 400 15.14 -23.27 -23.87
CA LYS A 400 16.58 -23.33 -23.65
C LYS A 400 17.08 -24.77 -23.75
N GLN A 401 17.84 -25.10 -24.78
CA GLN A 401 18.62 -26.33 -24.79
C GLN A 401 19.86 -26.13 -23.92
N ARG A 402 19.94 -26.86 -22.81
CA ARG A 402 21.16 -26.90 -22.00
C ARG A 402 22.20 -27.72 -22.77
N ALA A 403 23.24 -27.06 -23.26
CA ALA A 403 24.33 -27.75 -23.90
C ALA A 403 25.26 -28.40 -22.86
N ALA A 404 26.00 -29.44 -23.27
CA ALA A 404 27.03 -30.07 -22.45
C ALA A 404 28.16 -29.07 -22.12
N ALA A 405 28.99 -29.39 -21.12
CA ALA A 405 30.11 -28.54 -20.72
C ALA A 405 31.00 -28.18 -21.92
N GLY A 406 31.15 -26.88 -22.20
CA GLY A 406 31.97 -26.35 -23.30
C GLY A 406 31.21 -25.87 -24.54
N VAL A 407 29.88 -26.04 -24.60
CA VAL A 407 29.05 -25.57 -25.73
C VAL A 407 28.10 -24.46 -25.28
N VAL A 408 27.92 -23.45 -26.13
CA VAL A 408 26.98 -22.34 -25.88
C VAL A 408 25.55 -22.86 -25.95
N ALA A 409 24.75 -22.63 -24.91
CA ALA A 409 23.34 -23.01 -24.90
C ALA A 409 22.57 -22.30 -26.01
N SER A 410 21.86 -23.03 -26.87
CA SER A 410 20.98 -22.47 -27.90
C SER A 410 19.57 -22.24 -27.34
N MET A 411 18.95 -21.12 -27.73
CA MET A 411 17.54 -20.82 -27.47
C MET A 411 16.74 -21.07 -28.75
N HIS A 412 15.66 -21.83 -28.64
CA HIS A 412 14.71 -22.03 -29.75
C HIS A 412 13.41 -21.31 -29.42
N LEU A 413 12.93 -20.47 -30.33
CA LEU A 413 11.64 -19.80 -30.21
C LEU A 413 10.54 -20.64 -30.86
N VAL A 414 9.47 -20.92 -30.11
CA VAL A 414 8.23 -21.51 -30.64
C VAL A 414 7.17 -20.42 -30.62
N GLY A 415 6.64 -20.07 -31.80
CA GLY A 415 5.73 -18.93 -32.02
C GLY A 415 6.38 -17.87 -32.92
N ASP A 416 5.56 -16.99 -33.51
CA ASP A 416 6.03 -15.85 -34.30
C ASP A 416 6.00 -14.57 -33.45
N VAL A 417 7.08 -13.79 -33.52
CA VAL A 417 7.26 -12.53 -32.81
C VAL A 417 7.68 -11.40 -33.74
N SER A 418 7.75 -11.65 -35.05
CA SER A 418 8.20 -10.69 -36.05
C SER A 418 7.24 -9.49 -36.10
N ASN A 419 7.78 -8.28 -35.92
CA ASN A 419 7.04 -7.01 -35.83
C ASN A 419 5.99 -6.92 -34.70
N CYS A 420 6.01 -7.85 -33.75
CA CYS A 420 5.09 -7.87 -32.61
C CYS A 420 5.64 -7.15 -31.37
N ASP A 421 4.75 -6.63 -30.52
CA ASP A 421 5.11 -6.25 -29.16
C ASP A 421 5.11 -7.48 -28.24
N CYS A 422 6.27 -7.81 -27.67
CA CYS A 422 6.41 -8.98 -26.83
C CYS A 422 6.33 -8.63 -25.34
N ILE A 423 5.63 -9.44 -24.54
CA ILE A 423 5.61 -9.33 -23.07
C ILE A 423 6.13 -10.64 -22.48
N ILE A 424 7.35 -10.62 -21.94
CA ILE A 424 7.90 -11.75 -21.21
C ILE A 424 7.20 -11.84 -19.84
N VAL A 425 6.59 -12.98 -19.53
CA VAL A 425 5.85 -13.19 -18.26
C VAL A 425 6.54 -14.25 -17.41
N ASP A 426 6.88 -13.87 -16.17
CA ASP A 426 7.44 -14.79 -15.17
C ASP A 426 6.84 -14.53 -13.77
N ASP A 427 7.07 -15.39 -12.78
CA ASP A 427 6.62 -15.11 -11.40
C ASP A 427 7.53 -14.09 -10.71
N MET A 428 8.84 -14.14 -10.97
CA MET A 428 9.79 -13.26 -10.29
C MET A 428 11.05 -12.96 -11.09
N ILE A 429 11.61 -11.77 -10.86
CA ILE A 429 12.89 -11.34 -11.45
C ILE A 429 13.92 -11.18 -10.34
N ASP A 430 14.96 -12.02 -10.40
CA ASP A 430 16.05 -12.03 -9.41
C ASP A 430 17.30 -11.33 -9.94
N THR A 431 18.19 -12.04 -10.64
CA THR A 431 19.42 -11.44 -11.22
C THR A 431 19.21 -10.87 -12.64
N ALA A 432 17.98 -10.92 -13.16
CA ALA A 432 17.57 -10.54 -14.52
C ALA A 432 18.33 -11.20 -15.68
N GLY A 433 19.19 -12.20 -15.43
CA GLY A 433 20.01 -12.82 -16.49
C GLY A 433 19.19 -13.54 -17.55
N THR A 434 18.29 -14.45 -17.13
CA THR A 434 17.37 -15.15 -18.05
C THR A 434 16.47 -14.16 -18.79
N LEU A 435 15.93 -13.16 -18.08
CA LEU A 435 15.06 -12.15 -18.65
C LEU A 435 15.75 -11.36 -19.78
N CYS A 436 16.95 -10.84 -19.52
CA CYS A 436 17.66 -10.02 -20.50
C CYS A 436 18.11 -10.85 -21.71
N ALA A 437 18.50 -12.11 -21.49
CA ALA A 437 18.83 -13.03 -22.59
C ALA A 437 17.60 -13.30 -23.47
N ALA A 438 16.45 -13.62 -22.85
CA ALA A 438 15.19 -13.79 -23.57
C ALA A 438 14.79 -12.54 -24.35
N ALA A 439 14.92 -11.35 -23.76
CA ALA A 439 14.58 -10.11 -24.44
C ALA A 439 15.46 -9.82 -25.67
N ASN A 440 16.77 -10.04 -25.56
CA ASN A 440 17.69 -9.89 -26.68
C ASN A 440 17.39 -10.90 -27.80
N GLU A 441 17.05 -12.14 -27.43
CA GLU A 441 16.69 -13.19 -28.38
C GLU A 441 15.42 -12.84 -29.16
N LEU A 442 14.37 -12.38 -28.47
CA LEU A 442 13.14 -11.89 -29.11
C LEU A 442 13.45 -10.75 -30.09
N LYS A 443 14.36 -9.85 -29.71
CA LYS A 443 14.78 -8.75 -30.59
C LYS A 443 15.50 -9.27 -31.84
N SER A 444 16.33 -10.30 -31.74
CA SER A 444 16.96 -10.93 -32.92
C SER A 444 15.97 -11.67 -33.82
N PHE A 445 14.85 -12.15 -33.27
CA PHE A 445 13.74 -12.73 -34.04
C PHE A 445 12.78 -11.69 -34.63
N GLY A 446 13.07 -10.40 -34.51
CA GLY A 446 12.31 -9.33 -35.15
C GLY A 446 11.22 -8.69 -34.29
N ALA A 447 11.21 -8.91 -32.97
CA ALA A 447 10.27 -8.23 -32.08
C ALA A 447 10.38 -6.70 -32.16
N ARG A 448 9.22 -6.02 -32.20
CA ARG A 448 9.14 -4.56 -32.33
C ARG A 448 9.56 -3.87 -31.03
N ARG A 449 8.88 -4.20 -29.93
CA ARG A 449 9.24 -3.80 -28.56
C ARG A 449 9.20 -5.02 -27.65
N VAL A 450 10.01 -4.99 -26.60
CA VAL A 450 10.04 -6.07 -25.61
C VAL A 450 9.80 -5.49 -24.22
N PHE A 451 8.75 -5.98 -23.59
CA PHE A 451 8.35 -5.68 -22.22
C PHE A 451 8.54 -6.91 -21.34
N ALA A 452 8.54 -6.70 -20.03
CA ALA A 452 8.51 -7.79 -19.07
C ALA A 452 7.46 -7.54 -18.00
N PHE A 453 6.83 -8.61 -17.53
CA PHE A 453 6.04 -8.63 -16.32
C PHE A 453 6.52 -9.75 -15.39
N ALA A 454 6.69 -9.42 -14.12
CA ALA A 454 6.77 -10.42 -13.07
C ALA A 454 6.12 -9.95 -11.79
N THR A 455 5.47 -10.84 -11.04
CA THR A 455 4.83 -10.44 -9.78
C THR A 455 5.86 -9.97 -8.75
N HIS A 456 7.01 -10.63 -8.64
CA HIS A 456 8.01 -10.31 -7.62
C HIS A 456 9.31 -9.75 -8.23
N GLY A 457 9.58 -8.46 -8.02
CA GLY A 457 10.85 -7.83 -8.39
C GLY A 457 11.88 -7.88 -7.27
N LEU A 458 12.75 -8.89 -7.24
CA LEU A 458 13.83 -9.02 -6.24
C LEU A 458 15.09 -8.23 -6.64
N PHE A 459 15.40 -8.21 -7.93
CA PHE A 459 16.48 -7.42 -8.53
C PHE A 459 17.83 -7.52 -7.80
N SER A 460 18.29 -8.72 -7.47
CA SER A 460 19.54 -8.92 -6.73
C SER A 460 20.78 -8.73 -7.61
N GLY A 461 21.91 -8.37 -6.98
CA GLY A 461 23.21 -8.25 -7.63
C GLY A 461 23.18 -7.33 -8.86
N PRO A 462 23.56 -7.82 -10.06
CA PRO A 462 23.71 -7.02 -11.28
C PRO A 462 22.37 -6.74 -12.00
N ALA A 463 21.23 -7.14 -11.43
CA ALA A 463 19.95 -7.03 -12.13
C ALA A 463 19.61 -5.63 -12.62
N PRO A 464 19.77 -4.54 -11.83
CA PRO A 464 19.42 -3.20 -12.29
C PRO A 464 20.27 -2.76 -13.50
N ASP A 465 21.58 -3.03 -13.45
CA ASP A 465 22.51 -2.67 -14.52
C ASP A 465 22.23 -3.47 -15.80
N ARG A 466 21.91 -4.77 -15.66
CA ARG A 466 21.49 -5.61 -16.78
C ARG A 466 20.21 -5.12 -17.44
N ILE A 467 19.21 -4.74 -16.64
CA ILE A 467 17.93 -4.23 -17.16
C ILE A 467 18.15 -2.92 -17.91
N GLU A 468 18.94 -2.01 -17.36
CA GLU A 468 19.23 -0.72 -18.00
C GLU A 468 19.89 -0.92 -19.38
N GLN A 469 20.88 -1.81 -19.46
CA GLN A 469 21.63 -2.11 -20.69
C GLN A 469 20.87 -3.00 -21.69
N CYS A 470 19.81 -3.68 -21.26
CA CYS A 470 19.04 -4.60 -22.09
C CYS A 470 18.10 -3.84 -23.06
N VAL A 471 17.70 -4.51 -24.14
CA VAL A 471 16.73 -4.03 -25.14
C VAL A 471 15.29 -3.86 -24.61
N LEU A 472 15.05 -4.16 -23.33
CA LEU A 472 13.74 -4.00 -22.70
C LEU A 472 13.32 -2.52 -22.71
N GLU A 473 12.04 -2.29 -23.05
CA GLU A 473 11.39 -0.99 -22.96
C GLU A 473 10.98 -0.67 -21.52
N GLU A 474 10.30 -1.63 -20.87
CA GLU A 474 9.80 -1.49 -19.51
C GLU A 474 9.71 -2.86 -18.83
N VAL A 475 10.07 -2.91 -17.55
CA VAL A 475 9.95 -4.07 -16.66
C VAL A 475 8.92 -3.74 -15.60
N VAL A 476 7.75 -4.35 -15.72
CA VAL A 476 6.61 -4.14 -14.83
C VAL A 476 6.62 -5.19 -13.72
N VAL A 477 6.54 -4.75 -12.46
CA VAL A 477 6.44 -5.64 -11.30
C VAL A 477 5.37 -5.21 -10.32
N ALA A 478 4.88 -6.10 -9.46
CA ALA A 478 4.00 -5.71 -8.36
C ALA A 478 4.79 -5.20 -7.15
N ASN A 479 4.14 -4.44 -6.26
CA ASN A 479 4.69 -4.03 -4.95
C ASN A 479 4.65 -5.10 -3.87
N THR A 480 4.69 -6.38 -4.23
CA THR A 480 4.86 -7.52 -3.30
C THR A 480 6.17 -7.44 -2.52
N VAL A 481 7.22 -6.93 -3.17
CA VAL A 481 8.55 -6.64 -2.59
C VAL A 481 8.80 -5.13 -2.72
N PRO A 482 9.29 -4.43 -1.68
CA PRO A 482 9.60 -3.01 -1.79
C PRO A 482 10.73 -2.80 -2.81
N LEU A 483 10.55 -1.83 -3.72
CA LEU A 483 11.60 -1.49 -4.68
C LEU A 483 12.71 -0.71 -3.97
N ARG A 484 13.89 -1.33 -3.84
CA ARG A 484 15.01 -0.73 -3.11
C ARG A 484 15.52 0.56 -3.78
N PRO A 485 15.96 1.56 -3.01
CA PRO A 485 16.46 2.83 -3.57
C PRO A 485 17.60 2.64 -4.59
N ASP A 486 18.55 1.75 -4.31
CA ASP A 486 19.69 1.44 -5.19
C ASP A 486 19.27 0.92 -6.58
N VAL A 487 18.10 0.29 -6.67
CA VAL A 487 17.55 -0.18 -7.94
C VAL A 487 16.96 0.98 -8.73
N ARG A 488 16.21 1.87 -8.07
CA ARG A 488 15.58 3.06 -8.69
C ARG A 488 16.61 4.04 -9.25
N GLU A 489 17.77 4.13 -8.61
CA GLU A 489 18.87 5.00 -9.05
C GLU A 489 19.58 4.47 -10.29
N ARG A 490 19.68 3.15 -10.43
CA ARG A 490 20.43 2.48 -11.51
C ARG A 490 19.62 2.22 -12.77
N THR A 491 18.30 2.15 -12.68
CA THR A 491 17.46 1.98 -13.87
C THR A 491 16.12 2.69 -13.76
N ARG A 492 15.70 3.31 -14.87
CA ARG A 492 14.38 3.95 -15.00
C ARG A 492 13.34 3.05 -15.66
N LYS A 493 13.74 1.87 -16.14
CA LYS A 493 12.89 0.95 -16.88
C LYS A 493 11.95 0.14 -15.98
N ILE A 494 12.12 0.20 -14.66
CA ILE A 494 11.29 -0.56 -13.71
C ILE A 494 10.05 0.24 -13.31
N ARG A 495 8.88 -0.34 -13.57
CA ARG A 495 7.58 0.17 -13.12
C ARG A 495 7.00 -0.73 -12.05
N GLN A 496 6.59 -0.16 -10.93
CA GLN A 496 5.93 -0.90 -9.85
C GLN A 496 4.42 -0.62 -9.85
N LEU A 497 3.60 -1.66 -9.90
CA LEU A 497 2.14 -1.61 -9.79
C LEU A 497 1.71 -2.02 -8.39
N SER A 498 0.66 -1.40 -7.86
CA SER A 498 0.17 -1.76 -6.53
C SER A 498 -0.78 -2.96 -6.54
N ILE A 499 -0.58 -3.87 -5.60
CA ILE A 499 -1.52 -4.93 -5.23
C ILE A 499 -2.37 -4.57 -4.00
N GLY A 500 -2.26 -3.35 -3.47
CA GLY A 500 -2.91 -2.97 -2.22
C GLY A 500 -4.43 -3.19 -2.25
N LYS A 501 -5.10 -2.90 -3.37
CA LYS A 501 -6.54 -3.20 -3.51
C LYS A 501 -6.85 -4.69 -3.60
N LEU A 502 -6.01 -5.49 -4.25
CA LEU A 502 -6.15 -6.95 -4.33
C LEU A 502 -6.07 -7.56 -2.92
N VAL A 503 -5.05 -7.20 -2.16
CA VAL A 503 -4.83 -7.69 -0.79
C VAL A 503 -5.90 -7.15 0.17
N TYR A 504 -6.26 -5.87 0.06
CA TYR A 504 -7.38 -5.27 0.81
C TYR A 504 -8.67 -6.09 0.63
N SER A 505 -9.01 -6.41 -0.62
CA SER A 505 -10.25 -7.13 -0.92
C SER A 505 -10.23 -8.54 -0.34
N ALA A 506 -9.08 -9.20 -0.37
CA ALA A 506 -8.90 -10.52 0.25
C ALA A 506 -9.05 -10.47 1.77
N ILE A 507 -8.37 -9.53 2.44
CA ILE A 507 -8.51 -9.32 3.90
C ILE A 507 -9.97 -9.03 4.27
N ARG A 508 -10.62 -8.15 3.52
CA ARG A 508 -12.04 -7.82 3.70
C ARG A 508 -12.91 -9.07 3.56
N GLY A 509 -12.69 -9.86 2.52
CA GLY A 509 -13.46 -11.07 2.27
C GLY A 509 -13.28 -12.13 3.35
N ILE A 510 -12.04 -12.38 3.77
CA ILE A 510 -11.71 -13.29 4.87
C ILE A 510 -12.37 -12.84 6.17
N HIS A 511 -12.28 -11.55 6.50
CA HIS A 511 -12.80 -11.03 7.76
C HIS A 511 -14.33 -11.06 7.84
N TYR A 512 -15.02 -10.70 6.74
CA TYR A 512 -16.48 -10.64 6.70
C TYR A 512 -17.13 -11.94 6.21
N GLY A 513 -16.36 -12.97 5.86
CA GLY A 513 -16.86 -14.25 5.38
C GLY A 513 -17.49 -14.18 3.97
N THR A 514 -17.11 -13.21 3.15
CA THR A 514 -17.55 -13.14 1.75
C THR A 514 -16.61 -13.95 0.86
N SER A 515 -17.10 -14.38 -0.31
CA SER A 515 -16.28 -15.14 -1.26
C SER A 515 -15.01 -14.36 -1.65
N VAL A 516 -13.85 -14.94 -1.33
CA VAL A 516 -12.54 -14.48 -1.85
C VAL A 516 -12.40 -14.91 -3.32
N SER A 517 -13.14 -15.93 -3.76
CA SER A 517 -13.05 -16.47 -5.12
C SER A 517 -13.46 -15.47 -6.20
N ALA A 518 -14.33 -14.52 -5.86
CA ALA A 518 -14.74 -13.45 -6.77
C ALA A 518 -13.56 -12.54 -7.19
N LEU A 519 -12.47 -12.50 -6.41
CA LEU A 519 -11.27 -11.71 -6.72
C LEU A 519 -10.42 -12.32 -7.85
N PHE A 520 -10.71 -13.56 -8.23
CA PHE A 520 -10.06 -14.24 -9.34
C PHE A 520 -10.77 -14.01 -10.68
N GLU A 521 -11.92 -13.32 -10.68
CA GLU A 521 -12.66 -12.94 -11.88
C GLU A 521 -12.21 -11.54 -12.35
N VAL A 522 -11.83 -11.43 -13.63
CA VAL A 522 -11.13 -10.25 -14.21
C VAL A 522 -12.03 -9.00 -14.30
N ASN A 523 -13.35 -9.14 -14.14
CA ASN A 523 -14.33 -8.06 -14.28
C ASN A 523 -14.33 -7.00 -13.16
N ILE A 524 -13.46 -7.09 -12.16
CA ILE A 524 -13.34 -6.07 -11.08
C ILE A 524 -12.30 -4.97 -11.46
N ALA A 525 -11.70 -5.08 -12.64
CA ALA A 525 -10.58 -4.30 -13.16
C ALA A 525 -10.82 -2.79 -13.33
N ALA A 526 -12.02 -2.37 -13.72
CA ALA A 526 -12.29 -0.95 -13.95
C ALA A 526 -12.15 -0.11 -12.66
N ASP A 527 -12.55 -0.67 -11.52
CA ASP A 527 -12.38 -0.01 -10.23
C ASP A 527 -10.96 -0.19 -9.65
N LEU A 528 -10.13 -1.07 -10.21
CA LEU A 528 -8.85 -1.51 -9.60
C LEU A 528 -7.72 -0.48 -9.67
N ILE A 529 -7.90 0.58 -10.46
CA ILE A 529 -6.89 1.58 -10.77
C ILE A 529 -7.15 2.93 -10.05
N ALA A 530 -8.35 3.12 -9.49
CA ALA A 530 -8.72 4.33 -8.74
C ALA A 530 -8.14 4.36 -7.30
#